data_AF-A0A9E0YHU7-F1
#
_entry.id   AF-A0A9E0YHU7-F1
#
_cell.length_a   1.000
_cell.length_b   1.000
_cell.length_c   1.000
_cell.angle_alpha   90.00
_cell.angle_beta   90.00
_cell.angle_gamma   90.00
#
_symmetry.space_group_name_H-M   'P 1'
#
loop_
_entity.id
_entity.type
_entity.pdbx_description
1 polymer ?
#
loop_
_entity_poly.entity_id
_entity_poly.type
_entity_poly.pdbx_seq_one_letter_code
_entity_poly.pdbx_strand_id
1 'polypeptide(L)'
;MQIYGYRFGKILVTDDLIRLAENKQMLTGVFAHEMDHVRQRHGLRMVFQNAGVFLVVSALVGDVASITASAAALPTMLVQRGYSREFERQADAAAGKYLIQNRDNTRTYRRMLKRLSEKSAAEAAPSMMSTHPAVKKRISQLKQLEKK
;
A
#
# COMPACT_ATOMS: atom_id res chain seq x y z
N MET A 1 -12.12 7.78 -4.50
CA MET A 1 -10.72 8.20 -4.66
C MET A 1 -9.82 6.99 -4.56
N GLN A 2 -9.44 6.39 -5.68
CA GLN A 2 -8.70 5.13 -5.68
C GLN A 2 -7.68 5.16 -6.80
N ILE A 3 -6.40 5.02 -6.47
CA ILE A 3 -5.52 4.23 -7.32
C ILE A 3 -5.68 2.81 -6.81
N TYR A 4 -6.41 1.98 -7.54
CA TYR A 4 -6.15 0.56 -7.47
C TYR A 4 -5.02 0.29 -8.46
N GLY A 5 -3.92 -0.28 -8.00
CA GLY A 5 -3.22 -1.24 -8.85
C GLY A 5 -4.24 -2.31 -9.23
N TYR A 6 -4.85 -2.18 -10.41
CA TYR A 6 -5.80 -3.17 -10.87
C TYR A 6 -5.00 -4.45 -11.05
N ARG A 7 -5.46 -5.50 -10.36
CA ARG A 7 -5.04 -6.90 -10.61
C ARG A 7 -4.98 -7.02 -12.14
N PHE A 8 -3.85 -7.46 -12.72
CA PHE A 8 -3.57 -7.48 -14.17
C PHE A 8 -2.81 -6.28 -14.80
N GLY A 9 -2.10 -5.46 -14.01
CA GLY A 9 -1.07 -4.56 -14.55
C GLY A 9 -1.59 -3.26 -15.18
N LYS A 10 -2.80 -2.84 -14.80
CA LYS A 10 -3.33 -1.52 -15.14
C LYS A 10 -3.26 -0.62 -13.90
N ILE A 11 -2.82 0.62 -14.09
CA ILE A 11 -2.80 1.64 -13.04
C ILE A 11 -3.97 2.59 -13.31
N LEU A 12 -4.91 2.69 -12.37
CA LEU A 12 -6.01 3.64 -12.48
C LEU A 12 -5.58 4.99 -11.90
N VAL A 13 -5.71 6.05 -12.68
CA VAL A 13 -5.37 7.41 -12.26
C VAL A 13 -6.65 8.24 -12.24
N THR A 14 -6.90 8.92 -11.13
CA THR A 14 -8.09 9.77 -10.97
C THR A 14 -7.74 11.23 -11.16
N ASP A 15 -8.69 12.02 -11.67
CA ASP A 15 -8.51 13.47 -11.81
C ASP A 15 -8.19 14.14 -10.48
N ASP A 16 -8.76 13.63 -9.39
CA ASP A 16 -8.50 14.12 -8.03
C ASP A 16 -7.06 13.90 -7.58
N LEU A 17 -6.41 12.81 -8.00
CA LEU A 17 -4.99 12.58 -7.74
C LEU A 17 -4.15 13.60 -8.52
N ILE A 18 -4.49 13.84 -9.78
CA ILE A 18 -3.80 14.80 -10.64
C ILE A 18 -3.94 16.21 -10.05
N ARG A 19 -5.15 16.61 -9.65
CA ARG A 19 -5.42 17.90 -8.98
C ARG A 19 -4.70 18.04 -7.63
N LEU A 20 -4.46 16.94 -6.93
CA LEU A 20 -3.73 16.95 -5.66
C LEU A 20 -2.22 17.17 -5.85
N ALA A 21 -1.67 16.83 -7.01
CA ALA A 21 -0.25 17.00 -7.29
C ALA A 21 0.07 18.44 -7.73
N GLU A 22 1.02 19.09 -7.05
CA GLU A 22 1.49 20.43 -7.43
C GLU A 22 2.49 20.39 -8.60
N ASN A 23 3.10 19.24 -8.85
CA ASN A 23 4.06 19.07 -9.94
C ASN A 23 4.16 17.62 -10.40
N LYS A 24 4.77 17.43 -11.58
CA LYS A 24 4.93 16.11 -12.21
C LYS A 24 5.75 15.15 -11.34
N GLN A 25 6.74 15.64 -10.60
CA GLN A 25 7.62 14.82 -9.76
C GLN A 25 6.87 14.14 -8.61
N MET A 26 5.83 14.78 -8.05
CA MET A 26 4.94 14.13 -7.07
C MET A 26 4.27 12.88 -7.66
N LEU A 27 3.77 12.99 -8.90
CA LEU A 27 3.12 11.90 -9.61
C LEU A 27 4.11 10.80 -9.97
N THR A 28 5.35 11.14 -10.34
CA THR A 28 6.41 10.17 -10.63
C THR A 28 6.63 9.21 -9.45
N GLY A 29 6.71 9.73 -8.22
CA GLY A 29 6.87 8.89 -7.03
C GLY A 29 5.69 7.94 -6.79
N VAL A 30 4.46 8.44 -6.98
CA VAL A 30 3.24 7.63 -6.87
C VAL A 30 3.20 6.55 -7.95
N PHE A 31 3.49 6.88 -9.20
CA PHE A 31 3.50 5.89 -10.28
C PHE A 31 4.60 4.84 -10.08
N ALA A 32 5.79 5.24 -9.63
CA ALA A 32 6.84 4.29 -9.30
C ALA A 32 6.42 3.32 -8.19
N HIS A 33 5.68 3.82 -7.19
CA HIS A 33 5.11 3.00 -6.11
C HIS A 33 4.08 1.98 -6.66
N GLU A 34 3.13 2.44 -7.46
CA GLU A 34 2.10 1.58 -8.05
C GLU A 34 2.66 0.55 -9.05
N MET A 35 3.64 0.97 -9.84
CA MET A 35 4.39 0.05 -10.72
C MET A 35 5.09 -1.04 -9.90
N ASP A 36 5.64 -0.71 -8.73
CA ASP A 36 6.25 -1.73 -7.88
C ASP A 36 5.21 -2.70 -7.32
N HIS A 37 4.01 -2.25 -6.93
CA HIS A 37 2.92 -3.16 -6.55
C HIS A 37 2.56 -4.17 -7.64
N VAL A 38 2.52 -3.72 -8.90
CA VAL A 38 2.29 -4.59 -10.06
C VAL A 38 3.46 -5.54 -10.29
N ARG A 39 4.68 -5.01 -10.37
CA ARG A 39 5.92 -5.78 -10.60
C ARG A 39 6.10 -6.89 -9.58
N GLN A 40 5.84 -6.55 -8.32
CA GLN A 40 5.96 -7.42 -7.17
C GLN A 40 4.72 -8.28 -6.94
N ARG A 41 3.68 -8.16 -7.79
CA ARG A 41 2.43 -8.93 -7.71
C ARG A 41 1.79 -8.89 -6.32
N HIS A 42 1.85 -7.76 -5.61
CA HIS A 42 1.37 -7.63 -4.22
C HIS A 42 -0.10 -8.04 -4.09
N GLY A 43 -0.95 -7.65 -5.05
CA GLY A 43 -2.36 -8.05 -5.06
C GLY A 43 -2.59 -9.56 -5.20
N LEU A 44 -1.78 -10.24 -6.00
CA LEU A 44 -1.86 -11.71 -6.16
C LEU A 44 -1.32 -12.42 -4.92
N ARG A 45 -0.20 -11.95 -4.37
CA ARG A 45 0.38 -12.48 -3.12
C ARG A 45 -0.59 -12.36 -1.95
N MET A 46 -1.29 -11.22 -1.83
CA MET A 46 -2.33 -11.03 -0.81
C MET A 46 -3.45 -12.07 -0.91
N VAL A 47 -3.84 -12.47 -2.13
CA VAL A 47 -4.90 -13.48 -2.32
C VAL A 47 -4.44 -14.85 -1.89
N PHE A 48 -3.24 -15.26 -2.29
CA PHE A 48 -2.68 -16.54 -1.84
C PHE A 48 -2.45 -16.56 -0.34
N GLN A 49 -2.01 -15.45 0.25
CA GLN A 49 -1.86 -15.32 1.70
C GLN A 49 -3.21 -15.48 2.41
N ASN A 50 -4.25 -14.83 1.92
CA ASN A 50 -5.60 -14.95 2.49
C ASN A 50 -6.15 -16.38 2.38
N ALA A 51 -5.96 -17.02 1.23
CA ALA A 51 -6.34 -18.42 1.04
C ALA A 51 -5.57 -19.34 1.99
N GLY A 52 -4.26 -19.14 2.16
CA GLY A 52 -3.43 -19.91 3.08
C GLY A 52 -3.86 -19.75 4.54
N VAL A 53 -4.14 -18.52 5.00
CA VAL A 53 -4.67 -18.27 6.34
C VAL A 53 -6.01 -18.97 6.55
N PHE A 54 -6.92 -18.88 5.57
CA PHE A 54 -8.21 -19.57 5.63
C PHE A 54 -8.05 -21.09 5.77
N LEU A 55 -7.13 -21.70 5.01
CA LEU A 55 -6.85 -23.13 5.11
C LEU A 55 -6.28 -23.53 6.47
N VAL A 56 -5.34 -22.75 7.01
CA VAL A 56 -4.75 -23.00 8.34
C VAL A 56 -5.82 -22.90 9.43
N VAL A 57 -6.64 -21.85 9.41
CA VAL A 57 -7.74 -21.69 10.37
C VAL A 57 -8.74 -22.85 10.25
N SER A 58 -9.08 -23.25 9.02
CA SER A 58 -9.96 -24.39 8.75
C SER A 58 -9.41 -25.70 9.31
N ALA A 59 -8.12 -25.96 9.13
CA ALA A 59 -7.46 -27.16 9.64
C ALA A 59 -7.41 -27.21 11.18
N LEU A 60 -7.22 -26.06 11.83
CA LEU A 60 -7.16 -25.98 13.30
C LEU A 60 -8.54 -26.14 13.96
N VAL A 61 -9.59 -25.61 13.34
CA VAL A 61 -10.96 -25.69 13.90
C VAL A 61 -11.62 -27.04 13.58
N GLY A 62 -11.13 -27.75 12.55
CA GLY A 62 -11.59 -29.11 12.21
C GLY A 62 -12.98 -29.17 11.57
N ASP A 63 -13.79 -28.11 11.69
CA ASP A 63 -15.07 -27.97 11.03
C ASP A 63 -15.26 -26.54 10.48
N VAL A 64 -15.29 -26.45 9.15
CA VAL A 64 -15.51 -25.18 8.43
C VAL A 64 -16.91 -24.62 8.68
N ALA A 65 -17.90 -25.48 8.95
CA ALA A 65 -19.27 -25.06 9.24
C ALA A 65 -19.41 -24.43 10.64
N SER A 66 -18.54 -24.81 11.57
CA SER A 66 -18.49 -24.27 12.95
C SER A 66 -17.63 -23.02 13.10
N ILE A 67 -16.84 -22.67 12.08
CA ILE A 67 -16.08 -21.40 12.08
C ILE A 67 -17.08 -20.25 11.99
N THR A 68 -17.33 -19.60 13.12
CA THR A 68 -18.02 -18.31 13.10
C THR A 68 -17.15 -17.30 12.38
N ALA A 69 -17.77 -16.43 11.57
CA ALA A 69 -17.08 -15.36 10.85
C ALA A 69 -16.18 -14.53 11.79
N SER A 70 -16.61 -14.34 13.04
CA SER A 70 -15.90 -13.62 14.10
C SER A 70 -14.61 -14.30 14.55
N ALA A 71 -14.60 -15.64 14.69
CA ALA A 71 -13.45 -16.40 15.17
C ALA A 71 -12.29 -16.40 14.14
N ALA A 72 -12.60 -16.47 12.84
CA ALA A 72 -11.60 -16.38 11.78
C ALA A 72 -11.18 -14.93 11.44
N ALA A 73 -12.02 -13.94 11.74
CA ALA A 73 -11.80 -12.56 11.31
C ALA A 73 -10.57 -11.91 11.96
N LEU A 74 -10.38 -12.08 13.27
CA LEU A 74 -9.29 -11.40 13.99
C LEU A 74 -7.89 -11.87 13.56
N PRO A 75 -7.57 -13.18 13.54
CA PRO A 75 -6.28 -13.66 13.06
C PRO A 75 -6.01 -13.26 11.61
N THR A 76 -7.03 -13.41 10.75
CA THR A 76 -6.94 -13.04 9.33
C THR A 76 -6.65 -11.55 9.16
N MET A 77 -7.33 -10.69 9.91
CA MET A 77 -7.11 -9.24 9.85
C MET A 77 -5.69 -8.86 10.31
N LEU A 78 -5.17 -9.48 11.37
CA LEU A 78 -3.82 -9.19 11.86
C LEU A 78 -2.75 -9.57 10.85
N VAL A 79 -2.87 -10.76 10.26
CA VAL A 79 -1.94 -11.24 9.23
C VAL A 79 -2.00 -10.36 7.99
N GLN A 80 -3.20 -10.02 7.51
CA GLN A 80 -3.39 -9.09 6.39
C GLN A 80 -2.76 -7.72 6.64
N ARG A 81 -2.94 -7.16 7.85
CA ARG A 81 -2.30 -5.88 8.23
C ARG A 81 -0.77 -5.98 8.22
N GLY A 82 -0.21 -7.12 8.61
CA GLY A 82 1.22 -7.38 8.53
C GLY A 82 1.73 -7.36 7.09
N TYR A 83 1.08 -8.11 6.20
CA TYR A 83 1.44 -8.15 4.78
C TYR A 83 1.27 -6.82 4.06
N SER A 84 0.17 -6.10 4.32
CA SER A 84 -0.04 -4.74 3.79
C SER A 84 1.12 -3.82 4.17
N ARG A 85 1.54 -3.78 5.45
CA ARG A 85 2.66 -2.93 5.88
C ARG A 85 3.98 -3.27 5.18
N GLU A 86 4.23 -4.55 4.94
CA GLU A 86 5.45 -5.00 4.27
C GLU A 86 5.44 -4.68 2.76
N PHE A 87 4.30 -4.84 2.09
CA PHE A 87 4.15 -4.49 0.67
C PHE A 87 4.34 -3.00 0.43
N GLU A 88 3.79 -2.16 1.29
CA GLU A 88 3.96 -0.71 1.25
C GLU A 88 5.42 -0.31 1.47
N ARG A 89 6.12 -0.97 2.40
CA ARG A 89 7.55 -0.75 2.65
C ARG A 89 8.38 -1.10 1.41
N GLN A 90 8.06 -2.21 0.73
CA GLN A 90 8.75 -2.62 -0.50
C GLN A 90 8.52 -1.60 -1.61
N ALA A 91 7.27 -1.21 -1.84
CA ALA A 91 6.89 -0.27 -2.89
C ALA A 91 7.47 1.13 -2.65
N ASP A 92 7.46 1.64 -1.42
CA ASP A 92 8.12 2.90 -1.06
C ASP A 92 9.62 2.86 -1.27
N ALA A 93 10.26 1.75 -0.91
CA ALA A 93 11.70 1.60 -1.10
C ALA A 93 12.06 1.55 -2.60
N ALA A 94 11.25 0.87 -3.41
CA ALA A 94 11.43 0.84 -4.86
C ALA A 94 11.20 2.22 -5.49
N ALA A 95 10.12 2.92 -5.12
CA ALA A 95 9.84 4.26 -5.60
C ALA A 95 10.94 5.25 -5.21
N GLY A 96 11.41 5.21 -3.96
CA GLY A 96 12.51 6.06 -3.49
C GLY A 96 13.81 5.81 -4.25
N LYS A 97 14.18 4.53 -4.47
CA LYS A 97 15.35 4.16 -5.27
C LYS A 97 15.22 4.63 -6.72
N TYR A 98 14.05 4.44 -7.33
CA TYR A 98 13.78 4.89 -8.70
C TYR A 98 13.99 6.40 -8.83
N LEU A 99 13.45 7.21 -7.91
CA LEU A 99 13.63 8.66 -7.93
C LEU A 99 15.09 9.07 -7.81
N ILE A 100 15.83 8.47 -6.85
CA ILE A 100 17.25 8.75 -6.63
C ILE A 100 18.09 8.38 -7.87
N GLN A 101 17.83 7.23 -8.47
CA GLN A 101 18.54 6.76 -9.67
C GLN A 101 18.30 7.67 -10.90
N ASN A 102 17.15 8.34 -10.95
CA ASN A 102 16.78 9.25 -12.04
C ASN A 102 17.16 10.71 -11.74
N ARG A 103 18.15 10.95 -10.87
CA ARG A 103 18.66 12.28 -10.49
C ARG A 103 17.61 13.19 -9.82
N ASP A 104 16.57 12.61 -9.24
CA ASP A 104 15.61 13.31 -8.37
C ASP A 104 15.92 12.97 -6.89
N ASN A 105 15.01 13.31 -5.99
CA ASN A 105 15.05 12.93 -4.58
C ASN A 105 13.64 12.51 -4.11
N THR A 106 13.54 12.00 -2.88
CA THR A 106 12.27 11.52 -2.33
C THR A 106 11.37 12.65 -1.80
N ARG A 107 11.82 13.91 -1.80
CA ARG A 107 11.08 15.03 -1.17
C ARG A 107 9.70 15.24 -1.79
N THR A 108 9.62 15.21 -3.11
CA THR A 108 8.37 15.41 -3.87
C THR A 108 7.39 14.26 -3.58
N TYR A 109 7.88 13.03 -3.57
CA TYR A 109 7.09 11.86 -3.18
C TYR A 109 6.62 11.92 -1.72
N ARG A 110 7.50 12.26 -0.78
CA ARG A 110 7.15 12.48 0.64
C ARG A 110 6.08 13.56 0.81
N ARG A 111 6.15 14.65 0.02
CA ARG A 111 5.14 15.71 0.02
C ARG A 111 3.79 15.20 -0.52
N MET A 112 3.80 14.38 -1.56
CA MET A 112 2.60 13.73 -2.08
C MET A 112 1.94 12.80 -1.05
N LEU A 113 2.72 11.97 -0.35
CA LEU A 113 2.22 11.12 0.74
C LEU A 113 1.57 11.93 1.86
N LYS A 114 2.15 13.09 2.21
CA LYS A 114 1.57 13.99 3.22
C LYS A 114 0.21 14.53 2.76
N ARG A 115 0.12 15.03 1.53
CA ARG A 115 -1.12 15.55 0.93
C ARG A 115 -2.22 14.49 0.86
N LEU A 116 -1.87 13.27 0.46
CA LEU A 116 -2.81 12.13 0.45
C LEU A 116 -3.34 11.83 1.86
N SER A 117 -2.47 11.88 2.88
CA SER A 117 -2.86 11.67 4.27
C SER A 117 -3.80 12.78 4.79
N GLU A 118 -3.51 14.03 4.47
CA GLU A 118 -4.31 15.19 4.87
C GLU A 118 -5.70 15.13 4.22
N LYS A 119 -5.76 14.81 2.93
CA LYS A 119 -7.03 14.63 2.21
C LYS A 119 -7.86 13.46 2.77
N SER A 120 -7.22 12.33 3.07
CA SER A 120 -7.90 11.17 3.69
C SER A 120 -8.53 11.51 5.03
N ALA A 121 -7.82 12.28 5.85
CA ALA A 121 -8.29 12.69 7.17
C ALA A 121 -9.46 13.68 7.07
N ALA A 122 -9.41 14.61 6.11
CA ALA A 122 -10.50 15.57 5.85
C ALA A 122 -11.79 14.90 5.37
N GLU A 123 -11.67 13.82 4.58
CA GLU A 123 -12.82 13.11 4.01
C GLU A 123 -13.42 12.05 4.96
N ALA A 124 -12.89 11.93 6.20
CA ALA A 124 -13.27 10.89 7.17
C ALA A 124 -13.33 9.49 6.55
N ALA A 125 -12.50 9.22 5.54
CA ALA A 125 -12.55 7.99 4.75
C ALA A 125 -11.69 6.91 5.44
N PRO A 126 -12.28 5.94 6.15
CA PRO A 126 -11.52 4.90 6.84
C PRO A 126 -10.75 3.98 5.87
N SER A 127 -11.13 3.93 4.58
CA SER A 127 -10.59 2.97 3.62
C SER A 127 -9.14 3.26 3.19
N MET A 128 -8.74 4.54 3.08
CA MET A 128 -7.40 4.91 2.61
C MET A 128 -6.33 4.68 3.69
N MET A 129 -6.64 4.97 4.96
CA MET A 129 -5.75 4.68 6.09
C MET A 129 -5.68 3.18 6.44
N SER A 130 -6.70 2.40 6.04
CA SER A 130 -6.73 0.95 6.26
C SER A 130 -5.88 0.19 5.24
N THR A 131 -5.67 0.74 4.06
CA THR A 131 -4.85 0.15 2.99
C THR A 131 -3.41 0.66 2.99
N HIS A 132 -3.18 1.92 3.41
CA HIS A 132 -1.85 2.53 3.48
C HIS A 132 -1.48 2.93 4.93
N PRO A 133 -0.40 2.37 5.50
CA PRO A 133 -0.01 2.55 6.90
C PRO A 133 0.43 3.98 7.22
N ALA A 134 0.57 4.27 8.52
CA ALA A 134 0.93 5.57 9.06
C ALA A 134 2.03 6.29 8.26
N VAL A 135 1.63 7.33 7.53
CA VAL A 135 2.46 8.13 6.61
C VAL A 135 3.76 8.62 7.24
N LYS A 136 3.76 8.91 8.55
CA LYS A 136 4.97 9.28 9.31
C LYS A 136 6.10 8.24 9.17
N LYS A 137 5.78 6.95 9.26
CA LYS A 137 6.77 5.86 9.16
C LYS A 137 7.33 5.76 7.73
N ARG A 138 6.46 5.82 6.73
CA ARG A 138 6.82 5.81 5.29
C ARG A 138 7.78 6.96 4.96
N ILE A 139 7.44 8.18 5.39
CA ILE A 139 8.28 9.37 5.22
C ILE A 139 9.65 9.20 5.89
N SER A 140 9.70 8.64 7.10
CA SER A 140 10.97 8.38 7.80
C SER A 140 11.86 7.40 7.03
N GLN A 141 11.29 6.31 6.51
CA GLN A 141 12.02 5.32 5.70
C GLN A 141 12.57 5.93 4.41
N LEU A 142 11.78 6.75 3.71
CA LEU A 142 12.22 7.46 2.51
C LEU A 142 13.39 8.41 2.79
N LYS A 143 13.35 9.15 3.90
CA LYS A 143 14.48 10.01 4.32
C LYS A 143 15.76 9.21 4.61
N GLN A 144 15.65 7.97 5.09
CA GLN A 144 16.80 7.13 5.36
C GLN A 144 17.46 6.62 4.07
N LEU A 145 16.69 6.45 2.98
CA LEU A 145 17.23 6.06 1.68
C LEU A 145 18.11 7.14 1.06
N GLU A 146 17.82 8.42 1.30
CA GLU A 146 18.62 9.55 0.79
C GLU A 146 19.97 9.73 1.50
N LYS A 147 20.15 9.09 2.66
CA LYS A 147 21.40 9.18 3.45
C LYS A 147 22.43 8.09 3.12
N LYS A 148 22.08 7.17 2.23
CA LYS A 148 22.90 6.06 1.78
C LYS A 148 23.44 6.35 0.39
#